data_AF-A0A9C9L098-F1
#
_entry.id   AF-A0A9C9L098-F1
#
_cell.length_a   1.000
_cell.length_b   1.000
_cell.length_c   1.000
_cell.angle_alpha   90.00
_cell.angle_beta   90.00
_cell.angle_gamma   90.00
#
_symmetry.space_group_name_H-M   'P 1'
#
loop_
_entity.id
_entity.type
_entity.pdbx_description
1 polymer ?
#
loop_
_entity_poly.entity_id
_entity_poly.type
_entity_poly.pdbx_seq_one_letter_code
_entity_poly.pdbx_strand_id
1 'polypeptide(L)'
;MNTGNTGDQPTLRQRFLAAVRSGELGRQEEHGVELTIKEFKAFFPEVNRNYLGSFLSAATLEKGRLQLTHTQYLMRLRKGVYRVHPDVFEM
;
A
#
# COMPACT_ATOMS: atom_id res chain seq x y z
N MET A 1 -14.77 -30.01 13.77
CA MET A 1 -14.29 -29.25 12.60
C MET A 1 -13.24 -28.28 13.12
N ASN A 2 -11.95 -28.60 12.95
CA ASN A 2 -10.84 -27.83 13.52
C ASN A 2 -10.48 -26.67 12.59
N THR A 3 -10.75 -25.45 13.02
CA THR A 3 -10.25 -24.19 12.43
C THR A 3 -8.77 -24.04 12.76
N GLY A 4 -7.89 -24.50 11.86
CA GLY A 4 -6.46 -24.18 11.93
C GLY A 4 -6.20 -22.82 11.29
N ASN A 5 -5.71 -21.83 12.05
CA ASN A 5 -4.28 -21.46 12.06
C ASN A 5 -4.05 -20.21 12.94
N THR A 6 -2.97 -20.22 13.71
CA THR A 6 -2.61 -19.27 14.77
C THR A 6 -1.71 -18.15 14.22
N GLY A 7 -1.98 -16.86 14.50
CA GLY A 7 -1.05 -15.73 14.21
C GLY A 7 -1.68 -14.41 13.74
N ASP A 8 -2.83 -14.07 14.31
CA ASP A 8 -3.84 -13.12 13.84
C ASP A 8 -3.46 -11.62 13.98
N GLN A 9 -2.46 -11.14 13.23
CA GLN A 9 -2.34 -9.70 12.98
C GLN A 9 -2.15 -9.43 11.49
N PRO A 10 -3.02 -8.58 10.87
CA PRO A 10 -2.87 -8.25 9.47
C PRO A 10 -1.53 -7.55 9.24
N THR A 11 -0.79 -8.03 8.24
CA THR A 11 0.48 -7.45 7.81
C THR A 11 0.30 -5.97 7.45
N LEU A 12 1.39 -5.19 7.43
CA LEU A 12 1.32 -3.79 7.00
C LEU A 12 0.70 -3.66 5.58
N ARG A 13 0.97 -4.60 4.66
CA ARG A 13 0.34 -4.64 3.34
C ARG A 13 -1.18 -4.79 3.45
N GLN A 14 -1.65 -5.76 4.22
CA GLN A 14 -3.09 -5.99 4.37
C GLN A 14 -3.78 -4.80 5.01
N ARG A 15 -3.19 -4.21 6.06
CA ARG A 15 -3.71 -3.00 6.71
C ARG A 15 -3.72 -1.81 5.75
N PHE A 16 -2.66 -1.63 4.97
CA PHE A 16 -2.56 -0.59 3.95
C PHE A 16 -3.66 -0.73 2.89
N LEU A 17 -3.78 -1.91 2.26
CA LEU A 17 -4.77 -2.13 1.21
C LEU A 17 -6.20 -2.05 1.73
N ALA A 18 -6.44 -2.50 2.97
CA ALA A 18 -7.74 -2.34 3.62
C ALA A 18 -8.11 -0.87 3.81
N ALA A 19 -7.18 -0.05 4.34
CA ALA A 19 -7.38 1.38 4.55
C ALA A 19 -7.57 2.16 3.24
N VAL A 20 -6.86 1.77 2.17
CA VAL A 20 -7.05 2.35 0.85
C VAL A 20 -8.42 1.99 0.28
N ARG A 21 -8.83 0.72 0.41
CA ARG A 21 -10.12 0.24 -0.07
C ARG A 21 -11.31 0.83 0.69
N SER A 22 -11.17 1.05 2.00
CA SER A 22 -12.19 1.70 2.82
C SER A 22 -12.27 3.22 2.59
N GLY A 23 -11.28 3.81 1.89
CA GLY A 23 -11.19 5.25 1.68
C GLY A 23 -10.67 6.01 2.91
N GLU A 24 -10.14 5.31 3.91
CA GLU A 24 -9.53 5.93 5.11
C GLU A 24 -8.12 6.46 4.83
N LEU A 25 -7.44 5.91 3.81
CA LEU A 25 -6.09 6.30 3.43
C LEU A 25 -5.98 6.62 1.95
N GLY A 26 -5.54 7.84 1.66
CA GLY A 26 -5.37 8.34 0.30
C GLY A 26 -6.65 8.94 -0.27
N ARG A 27 -6.50 9.55 -1.44
CA ARG A 27 -7.56 10.21 -2.19
C ARG A 27 -7.92 9.38 -3.41
N GLN A 28 -9.20 9.04 -3.56
CA GLN A 28 -9.68 8.37 -4.76
C GLN A 28 -9.66 9.35 -5.93
N GLU A 29 -8.97 8.95 -7.01
CA GLU A 29 -8.85 9.69 -8.26
C GLU A 29 -9.34 8.81 -9.42
N GLU A 30 -9.54 9.40 -10.60
CA GLU A 30 -10.07 8.71 -11.79
C GLU A 30 -9.27 7.46 -12.20
N HIS A 31 -7.97 7.43 -11.88
CA HIS A 31 -7.05 6.37 -12.28
C HIS A 31 -6.50 5.53 -11.11
N GLY A 32 -7.15 5.56 -9.95
CA GLY A 32 -6.76 4.80 -8.75
C GLY A 32 -6.68 5.67 -7.50
N VAL A 33 -6.07 5.14 -6.42
CA VAL A 33 -5.95 5.89 -5.16
C VAL A 33 -4.57 6.52 -5.04
N GLU A 34 -4.52 7.84 -4.85
CA GLU A 34 -3.28 8.58 -4.61
C GLU A 34 -3.05 8.84 -3.13
N LEU A 35 -1.81 8.69 -2.67
CA LEU A 35 -1.45 9.03 -1.30
C LEU A 35 -0.05 9.63 -1.23
N THR A 36 0.17 10.45 -0.21
CA THR A 36 1.49 10.97 0.12
C THR A 36 2.18 10.10 1.17
N ILE A 37 3.52 10.12 1.17
CA ILE A 37 4.32 9.53 2.25
C ILE A 37 4.00 10.14 3.62
N LYS A 38 3.52 11.39 3.65
CA LYS A 38 3.12 12.06 4.88
C LYS A 38 1.84 11.45 5.44
N GLU A 39 0.82 11.28 4.59
CA GLU A 39 -0.44 10.62 4.97
C GLU A 39 -0.19 9.18 5.43
N PHE A 40 0.60 8.41 4.67
CA PHE A 40 0.95 7.05 5.04
C PHE A 40 1.63 6.96 6.42
N LYS A 41 2.58 7.88 6.70
CA LYS A 41 3.26 7.94 8.00
C LYS A 41 2.37 8.42 9.14
N ALA A 42 1.40 9.28 8.85
CA ALA A 42 0.43 9.73 9.83
C ALA A 42 -0.59 8.65 10.16
N PHE A 43 -0.94 7.80 9.17
CA PHE A 43 -1.90 6.72 9.31
C PHE A 43 -1.36 5.52 10.09
N PHE A 44 -0.06 5.23 9.98
CA PHE A 44 0.62 4.15 10.71
C PHE A 44 1.64 4.71 11.73
N PRO A 45 1.22 5.50 12.73
CA PRO A 45 2.13 6.15 13.66
C PRO A 45 2.87 5.13 14.56
N GLU A 46 2.29 3.94 14.77
CA GLU A 46 2.93 2.86 15.53
C GLU A 46 4.08 2.18 14.79
N VAL A 47 4.19 2.38 13.47
CA VAL A 47 5.23 1.76 12.65
C VAL A 47 6.43 2.69 12.50
N ASN A 48 7.62 2.12 12.57
CA ASN A 48 8.85 2.88 12.40
C ASN A 48 8.86 3.66 11.07
N ARG A 49 9.09 4.98 11.13
CA ARG A 49 9.06 5.88 9.95
C ARG A 49 10.05 5.50 8.85
N ASN A 50 11.19 4.91 9.20
CA ASN A 50 12.17 4.43 8.21
C ASN A 50 11.64 3.18 7.51
N TYR A 51 11.05 2.26 8.29
CA TYR A 51 10.40 1.06 7.74
C TYR A 51 9.25 1.42 6.79
N LEU A 52 8.41 2.40 7.13
CA LEU A 52 7.34 2.90 6.25
C LEU A 52 7.89 3.46 4.92
N GLY A 53 9.02 4.17 4.97
CA GLY A 53 9.69 4.65 3.76
C GLY A 53 10.21 3.50 2.88
N SER A 54 10.83 2.50 3.51
CA SER A 54 11.30 1.30 2.81
C SER A 54 10.14 0.47 2.25
N PHE A 55 9.03 0.36 2.97
CA PHE A 55 7.82 -0.33 2.52
C PHE A 55 7.28 0.28 1.22
N LEU A 56 7.07 1.60 1.18
CA LEU A 56 6.59 2.26 -0.03
C LEU A 56 7.57 2.08 -1.20
N SER A 57 8.87 2.17 -0.92
CA SER A 57 9.90 1.99 -1.95
C SER A 57 9.89 0.57 -2.52
N ALA A 58 9.79 -0.45 -1.66
CA ALA A 58 9.70 -1.84 -2.07
C ALA A 58 8.37 -2.17 -2.78
N ALA A 59 7.30 -1.49 -2.40
CA ALA A 59 5.99 -1.64 -3.03
C ALA A 59 5.85 -0.87 -4.34
N THR A 60 6.82 -0.02 -4.69
CA THR A 60 6.83 0.74 -5.92
C THR A 60 7.30 -0.13 -7.09
N LEU A 61 6.55 -0.08 -8.19
CA LEU A 61 6.94 -0.64 -9.48
C LEU A 61 8.21 0.04 -9.99
N GLU A 62 9.18 -0.76 -10.39
CA GLU A 62 10.40 -0.25 -11.03
C GLU A 62 10.07 0.37 -12.39
N LYS A 63 10.82 1.41 -12.74
CA LYS A 63 10.61 2.16 -13.99
C LYS A 63 10.79 1.22 -15.19
N GLY A 64 9.71 0.99 -15.95
CA GLY A 64 9.68 0.08 -17.10
C GLY A 64 9.04 -1.28 -16.82
N ARG A 65 8.68 -1.58 -15.57
CA ARG A 65 7.92 -2.79 -15.23
C ARG A 65 6.43 -2.46 -15.21
N LEU A 66 5.69 -3.04 -16.17
CA LEU A 66 4.23 -2.90 -16.28
C LEU A 66 3.47 -3.98 -15.51
N GLN A 67 4.16 -5.06 -15.11
CA GLN A 67 3.53 -6.19 -14.44
C GLN A 67 3.50 -5.99 -12.93
N LEU A 68 2.30 -6.04 -12.38
CA LEU A 68 2.06 -6.04 -10.94
C LEU A 68 2.51 -7.36 -10.32
N THR A 69 2.98 -7.27 -9.09
CA THR A 69 3.26 -8.45 -8.28
C THR A 69 2.62 -8.29 -6.92
N HIS A 70 2.58 -9.38 -6.16
CA HIS A 70 2.08 -9.35 -4.78
C HIS A 70 2.80 -8.29 -3.92
N THR A 71 4.07 -8.00 -4.21
CA THR A 71 4.88 -7.03 -3.47
C THR A 71 4.95 -5.66 -4.14
N GLN A 72 4.84 -5.54 -5.46
CA GLN A 72 4.95 -4.28 -6.20
C GLN A 72 3.63 -3.90 -6.88
N TYR A 73 2.99 -2.85 -6.36
CA TYR A 73 1.67 -2.39 -6.79
C TYR A 73 1.46 -0.87 -6.65
N LEU A 74 2.51 -0.13 -6.28
CA LEU A 74 2.50 1.33 -6.22
C LEU A 74 3.22 1.91 -7.44
N MET A 75 2.73 3.03 -7.94
CA MET A 75 3.40 3.86 -8.93
C MET A 75 3.84 5.17 -8.28
N ARG A 76 5.12 5.50 -8.36
CA ARG A 76 5.61 6.78 -7.86
C ARG A 76 5.38 7.87 -8.89
N LEU A 77 4.45 8.78 -8.60
CA LEU A 77 4.12 9.91 -9.48
C LEU A 77 5.15 11.04 -9.37
N ARG A 78 5.51 11.40 -8.13
CA ARG A 78 6.51 12.42 -7.82
C ARG A 78 7.13 12.18 -6.45
N LYS A 79 8.05 13.04 -6.01
CA LYS A 79 8.72 12.87 -4.70
C LYS A 79 7.69 12.84 -3.57
N GLY A 80 7.58 11.68 -2.91
CA GLY A 80 6.69 11.48 -1.77
C GLY A 80 5.21 11.33 -2.12
N VAL A 81 4.86 11.12 -3.38
CA VAL A 81 3.48 10.88 -3.83
C VAL A 81 3.44 9.59 -4.65
N TYR A 82 2.53 8.71 -4.27
CA TYR A 82 2.36 7.38 -4.82
C TYR A 82 0.91 7.18 -5.23
N ARG A 83 0.69 6.35 -6.25
CA ARG A 83 -0.62 5.89 -6.68
C ARG A 83 -0.70 4.38 -6.53
N VAL A 84 -1.77 3.88 -5.94
CA VAL A 84 -2.09 2.46 -5.86
C VAL A 84 -2.69 2.03 -7.20
N HIS A 85 -2.13 0.98 -7.79
CA HIS A 85 -2.65 0.43 -9.04
C HIS A 85 -4.03 -0.22 -8.80
N PRO A 86 -5.05 0.05 -9.63
CA PRO A 86 -6.41 -0.48 -9.43
C PRO A 86 -6.48 -2.02 -9.38
N ASP A 87 -5.77 -2.72 -10.27
CA ASP A 87 -5.67 -4.20 -10.27
C ASP A 87 -5.27 -4.84 -8.93
N VAL A 88 -4.65 -4.10 -7.99
CA VAL A 88 -4.33 -4.67 -6.67
C VAL A 88 -5.59 -5.11 -5.90
N PHE A 89 -6.76 -4.58 -6.28
CA PHE A 89 -8.07 -4.90 -5.71
C PHE A 89 -8.83 -5.97 -6.49
N GLU A 90 -8.35 -6.35 -7.68
CA GLU A 90 -8.97 -7.36 -8.55
C GLU A 90 -8.28 -8.73 -8.44
N MET A 91 -7.18 -8.83 -7.66
CA MET A 91 -6.43 -10.05 -7.37
C MET A 91 -7.02 -10.91 -6.26
#